data_AF-A0A524RUK9-F1
#
_entry.id   AF-A0A524RUK9-F1
#
_cell.length_a   1.000
_cell.length_b   1.000
_cell.length_c   1.000
_cell.angle_alpha   90.00
_cell.angle_beta   90.00
_cell.angle_gamma   90.00
#
_symmetry.space_group_name_H-M   'P 1'
#
loop_
_entity.id
_entity.type
_entity.pdbx_description
1 polymer ?
#
loop_
_entity_poly.entity_id
_entity_poly.type
_entity_poly.pdbx_seq_one_letter_code
_entity_poly.pdbx_strand_id
1 'polypeptide(L)'
;MRCRAPQGSAAGKPQQCCRGLCRKPPAGHGIPHIGGPRRRLTADTGHLPLGLPSPHTPRAGQQAPPGCSAAQFGGRGDRRALEEALAAADGVLVGAETIRRHGTSCLIQQPDLLAGRHDAGLPPQPPVVVASRSGWLPPTLPFFHQPLSRWLLCPTQPTCGPGRGFVRVLRGEADQAGLVSLGAAGLQRLVVLGGARLAASLLAADLIDAIQLTICPR
;
A
#
# COMPACT_ATOMS: atom_id res chain seq x y z
N MET A 1 14.65 6.62 29.46
CA MET A 1 15.97 7.31 29.44
C MET A 1 15.84 8.56 28.60
N ARG A 2 16.33 9.71 29.07
CA ARG A 2 16.09 11.05 28.51
C ARG A 2 16.98 11.31 27.27
N CYS A 3 16.39 11.78 26.18
CA CYS A 3 17.13 12.28 25.01
C CYS A 3 17.51 13.75 25.21
N ARG A 4 18.79 14.06 25.04
CA ARG A 4 19.37 15.41 25.09
C ARG A 4 19.40 15.97 23.66
N ALA A 5 18.90 17.19 23.47
CA ALA A 5 18.94 17.90 22.18
C ALA A 5 20.28 18.65 22.00
N PRO A 6 20.81 18.78 20.76
CA PRO A 6 21.83 19.77 20.46
C PRO A 6 21.17 21.11 20.07
N GLN A 7 21.82 22.22 20.46
CA GLN A 7 21.43 23.59 20.14
C GLN A 7 22.21 24.13 18.92
N GLY A 8 21.57 25.06 18.18
CA GLY A 8 22.13 25.90 17.11
C GLY A 8 21.94 25.31 15.70
N SER A 9 21.61 26.04 14.63
CA SER A 9 21.41 27.47 14.38
C SER A 9 20.46 27.63 13.17
N ALA A 10 19.90 28.82 12.99
CA ALA A 10 18.81 29.14 12.08
C ALA A 10 19.20 29.11 10.59
N ALA A 11 18.48 28.30 9.81
CA ALA A 11 18.24 28.50 8.38
C ALA A 11 16.95 27.73 8.00
N GLY A 12 16.09 28.35 7.19
CA GLY A 12 14.72 27.90 6.90
C GLY A 12 14.59 26.40 6.66
N LYS A 13 13.96 25.69 7.60
CA LYS A 13 13.76 24.24 7.52
C LYS A 13 12.56 23.91 6.63
N PRO A 14 12.69 23.00 5.65
CA PRO A 14 11.53 22.40 5.03
C PRO A 14 10.72 21.67 6.11
N GLN A 15 9.39 21.88 6.12
CA GLN A 15 8.48 21.24 7.06
C GLN A 15 8.69 19.72 7.05
N GLN A 16 9.26 19.20 8.13
CA GLN A 16 9.74 17.83 8.20
C GLN A 16 8.60 16.94 8.70
N CYS A 17 8.05 16.09 7.82
CA CYS A 17 7.14 15.02 8.23
C CYS A 17 7.89 14.06 9.15
N CYS A 18 7.38 13.84 10.36
CA CYS A 18 7.88 12.81 11.26
C CYS A 18 7.42 11.43 10.76
N ARG A 19 8.36 10.48 10.70
CA ARG A 19 8.14 9.13 10.19
C ARG A 19 8.33 8.12 11.31
N GLY A 20 7.47 7.11 11.35
CA GLY A 20 7.63 5.98 12.25
C GLY A 20 7.19 4.69 11.57
N LEU A 21 8.04 3.67 11.67
CA LEU A 21 7.64 2.28 11.43
C LEU A 21 7.22 1.71 12.78
N CYS A 22 5.91 1.54 12.99
CA CYS A 22 5.42 0.87 14.18
C CYS A 22 5.41 -0.64 13.90
N ARG A 23 6.32 -1.37 14.54
CA ARG A 23 6.35 -2.84 14.48
C ARG A 23 5.64 -3.40 15.71
N LYS A 24 4.83 -4.43 15.53
CA LYS A 24 4.26 -5.17 16.65
C LYS A 24 5.40 -5.78 17.49
N PRO A 25 5.40 -5.62 18.83
CA PRO A 25 6.35 -6.34 19.68
C PRO A 25 6.11 -7.86 19.55
N PRO A 26 7.15 -8.71 19.72
CA PRO A 26 6.95 -10.16 19.73
C PRO A 26 5.98 -10.51 20.87
N ALA A 27 4.88 -11.19 20.54
CA ALA A 27 3.88 -11.60 21.52
C ALA A 27 4.53 -12.42 22.64
N GLY A 28 4.53 -11.88 23.86
CA GLY A 28 4.91 -12.59 25.07
C GLY A 28 3.71 -13.34 25.66
N HIS A 29 3.89 -14.65 25.85
CA HIS A 29 3.13 -15.56 26.71
C HIS A 29 1.67 -15.90 26.32
N GLY A 30 1.48 -17.17 25.89
CA GLY A 30 0.41 -17.99 26.50
C GLY A 30 -0.81 -18.40 25.68
N ILE A 31 -0.71 -18.68 24.37
CA ILE A 31 -1.71 -19.50 23.63
C ILE A 31 -0.94 -20.42 22.68
N PRO A 32 -1.26 -21.73 22.56
CA PRO A 32 -0.59 -22.62 21.61
C PRO A 32 -0.88 -22.14 20.18
N HIS A 33 0.06 -21.41 19.61
CA HIS A 33 0.02 -20.96 18.23
C HIS A 33 0.32 -22.14 17.30
N ILE A 34 -0.65 -22.49 16.45
CA ILE A 34 -0.41 -23.37 15.30
C ILE A 34 0.55 -22.64 14.37
N GLY A 35 1.83 -23.04 14.43
CA GLY A 35 2.94 -22.39 13.74
C GLY A 35 2.94 -22.66 12.25
N GLY A 36 2.43 -21.70 11.47
CA GLY A 36 2.77 -21.53 10.05
C GLY A 36 3.77 -20.39 9.86
N PRO A 37 4.48 -20.31 8.71
CA PRO A 37 5.44 -19.24 8.45
C PRO A 37 4.78 -17.87 8.55
N ARG A 38 5.30 -17.00 9.44
CA ARG A 38 4.81 -15.62 9.62
C ARG A 38 5.10 -14.82 8.36
N ARG A 39 4.03 -14.47 7.63
CA ARG A 39 4.10 -13.54 6.49
C ARG A 39 4.37 -12.14 7.00
N ARG A 40 4.84 -11.25 6.12
CA ARG A 40 5.06 -9.84 6.46
C ARG A 40 4.12 -8.97 5.64
N LEU A 41 2.99 -8.60 6.22
CA LEU A 41 2.13 -7.54 5.73
C LEU A 41 2.54 -6.23 6.38
N THR A 42 2.96 -5.29 5.53
CA THR A 42 3.13 -3.90 5.94
C THR A 42 1.95 -3.11 5.39
N ALA A 43 1.13 -2.53 6.28
CA ALA A 43 0.14 -1.56 5.85
C ALA A 43 0.81 -0.20 5.70
N ASP A 44 0.72 0.38 4.50
CA ASP A 44 0.96 1.80 4.33
C ASP A 44 -0.38 2.51 4.53
N THR A 45 -0.48 3.16 5.68
CA THR A 45 -1.60 4.00 6.14
C THR A 45 -2.17 4.96 5.10
N GLY A 46 -1.31 5.49 4.22
CA GLY A 46 -1.65 6.61 3.36
C GLY A 46 -2.54 7.64 4.07
N HIS A 47 -1.97 8.46 4.94
CA HIS A 47 -2.62 9.58 5.65
C HIS A 47 -3.95 9.27 6.39
N LEU A 48 -3.89 9.14 7.72
CA LEU A 48 -5.07 9.24 8.58
C LEU A 48 -5.22 10.71 9.04
N PRO A 49 -6.18 11.51 8.53
CA PRO A 49 -6.43 12.83 9.09
C PRO A 49 -7.08 12.66 10.47
N LEU A 50 -6.38 13.06 11.53
CA LEU A 50 -7.02 13.39 12.80
C LEU A 50 -7.75 14.72 12.60
N GLY A 51 -9.00 14.61 12.16
CA GLY A 51 -9.91 15.73 11.93
C GLY A 51 -10.97 15.35 10.91
N LEU A 52 -12.23 15.27 11.36
CA LEU A 52 -13.40 15.11 10.51
C LEU A 52 -13.39 16.20 9.41
N PRO A 53 -13.51 15.86 8.11
CA PRO A 53 -13.56 16.88 7.08
C PRO A 53 -14.94 17.54 7.05
N SER A 54 -14.98 18.85 7.29
CA SER A 54 -16.06 19.73 6.81
C SER A 54 -15.92 19.95 5.29
N PRO A 55 -17.03 20.14 4.55
CA PRO A 55 -16.98 20.30 3.10
C PRO A 55 -16.60 21.74 2.67
N HIS A 56 -16.16 21.88 1.42
CA HIS A 56 -15.78 23.12 0.69
C HIS A 56 -14.35 23.62 1.00
N THR A 57 -13.40 23.86 0.08
CA THR A 57 -13.44 24.43 -1.29
C THR A 57 -12.06 24.16 -1.95
N PRO A 58 -11.93 23.90 -3.27
CA PRO A 58 -10.62 23.76 -3.90
C PRO A 58 -10.00 25.13 -4.20
N ARG A 59 -8.81 25.41 -3.64
CA ARG A 59 -7.96 26.53 -4.11
C ARG A 59 -7.03 26.06 -5.21
N ALA A 60 -7.03 26.82 -6.31
CA ALA A 60 -6.31 26.56 -7.54
C ALA A 60 -4.79 26.79 -7.42
N GLY A 61 -4.03 26.09 -8.28
CA GLY A 61 -2.69 26.50 -8.66
C GLY A 61 -1.57 25.53 -8.30
N GLN A 62 -1.51 24.39 -8.99
CA GLN A 62 -0.27 23.75 -9.47
C GLN A 62 -0.67 22.49 -10.25
N GLN A 63 -0.54 22.56 -11.58
CA GLN A 63 -0.60 21.37 -12.43
C GLN A 63 0.70 20.59 -12.22
N ALA A 64 0.57 19.29 -11.94
CA ALA A 64 1.66 18.36 -11.65
C ALA A 64 1.67 17.20 -12.67
N PRO A 65 2.83 16.56 -12.92
CA PRO A 65 3.01 15.56 -13.97
C PRO A 65 2.20 14.27 -13.72
N PRO A 66 1.92 13.47 -14.77
CA PRO A 66 1.12 12.27 -14.67
C PRO A 66 1.87 11.17 -13.89
N GLY A 67 1.25 10.60 -12.84
CA GLY A 67 1.87 9.47 -12.13
C GLY A 67 1.12 8.87 -10.95
N CYS A 68 0.26 9.62 -10.26
CA CYS A 68 -0.67 9.16 -9.20
C CYS A 68 -1.55 10.35 -8.81
N SER A 69 -2.88 10.23 -8.75
CA SER A 69 -3.73 11.36 -8.33
C SER A 69 -4.52 11.12 -7.03
N ALA A 70 -4.63 12.23 -6.27
CA ALA A 70 -5.61 12.55 -5.23
C ALA A 70 -5.51 11.94 -3.81
N ALA A 71 -4.32 11.63 -3.33
CA ALA A 71 -4.02 11.63 -1.89
C ALA A 71 -2.72 12.40 -1.63
N GLN A 72 -2.72 13.70 -1.95
CA GLN A 72 -1.53 14.55 -1.96
C GLN A 72 -1.22 15.16 -0.57
N PHE A 73 -0.98 14.31 0.42
CA PHE A 73 -0.28 14.72 1.65
C PHE A 73 0.91 13.79 1.85
N GLY A 74 2.08 14.25 1.39
CA GLY A 74 3.33 13.50 1.42
C GLY A 74 4.35 14.19 0.51
N GLY A 75 5.36 14.84 1.08
CA GLY A 75 6.42 15.47 0.28
C GLY A 75 7.26 14.43 -0.47
N ARG A 76 8.29 14.88 -1.20
CA ARG A 76 9.23 13.98 -1.93
C ARG A 76 9.73 12.80 -1.08
N GLY A 77 9.93 13.06 0.20
CA GLY A 77 10.40 12.05 1.13
C GLY A 77 9.38 10.96 1.49
N ASP A 78 8.09 11.28 1.52
CA ASP A 78 7.01 10.28 1.70
C ASP A 78 6.92 9.39 0.46
N ARG A 79 6.93 10.01 -0.73
CA ARG A 79 6.98 9.29 -2.00
C ARG A 79 8.17 8.32 -2.07
N ARG A 80 9.35 8.76 -1.66
CA ARG A 80 10.54 7.90 -1.61
C ARG A 80 10.35 6.70 -0.69
N ALA A 81 9.83 6.91 0.52
CA ALA A 81 9.59 5.82 1.47
C ALA A 81 8.53 4.83 0.99
N LEU A 82 7.49 5.32 0.30
CA LEU A 82 6.50 4.48 -0.35
C LEU A 82 7.14 3.61 -1.43
N GLU A 83 7.93 4.21 -2.32
CA GLU A 83 8.61 3.47 -3.39
C GLU A 83 9.63 2.46 -2.84
N GLU A 84 10.34 2.77 -1.75
CA GLU A 84 11.22 1.81 -1.05
C GLU A 84 10.43 0.60 -0.51
N ALA A 85 9.26 0.84 0.08
CA ALA A 85 8.37 -0.23 0.55
C ALA A 85 7.88 -1.08 -0.62
N LEU A 86 7.48 -0.46 -1.73
CA LEU A 86 7.07 -1.16 -2.96
C LEU A 86 8.23 -1.97 -3.55
N ALA A 87 9.43 -1.41 -3.57
CA ALA A 87 10.61 -2.06 -4.14
C ALA A 87 11.00 -3.32 -3.36
N ALA A 88 10.81 -3.30 -2.04
CA ALA A 88 11.08 -4.43 -1.17
C ALA A 88 9.95 -5.48 -1.12
N ALA A 89 8.79 -5.23 -1.75
CA ALA A 89 7.62 -6.09 -1.70
C ALA A 89 7.61 -7.14 -2.83
N ASP A 90 7.02 -8.30 -2.52
CA ASP A 90 6.71 -9.33 -3.51
C ASP A 90 5.41 -9.01 -4.24
N GLY A 91 4.50 -8.31 -3.58
CA GLY A 91 3.23 -7.86 -4.14
C GLY A 91 2.61 -6.70 -3.38
N VAL A 92 1.62 -6.10 -4.01
CA VAL A 92 0.88 -4.96 -3.47
C VAL A 92 -0.57 -5.35 -3.32
N LEU A 93 -1.17 -5.09 -2.15
CA LEU A 93 -2.59 -5.31 -1.92
C LEU A 93 -3.34 -3.97 -1.88
N VAL A 94 -4.42 -3.85 -2.66
CA VAL A 94 -5.22 -2.62 -2.73
C VAL A 94 -6.70 -2.93 -2.85
N GLY A 95 -7.55 -2.14 -2.19
CA GLY A 95 -8.99 -2.26 -2.34
C GLY A 95 -9.47 -1.80 -3.72
N ALA A 96 -10.44 -2.52 -4.31
CA ALA A 96 -11.04 -2.14 -5.60
C ALA A 96 -11.63 -0.72 -5.60
N GLU A 97 -12.20 -0.28 -4.48
CA GLU A 97 -12.77 1.07 -4.34
C GLU A 97 -11.70 2.16 -4.41
N THR A 98 -10.51 1.91 -3.87
CA THR A 98 -9.36 2.81 -3.99
C THR A 98 -8.98 2.98 -5.45
N ILE A 99 -8.88 1.88 -6.20
CA ILE A 99 -8.58 1.93 -7.64
C ILE A 99 -9.68 2.67 -8.42
N ARG A 100 -10.96 2.49 -8.07
CA ARG A 100 -12.07 3.23 -8.69
C ARG A 100 -11.98 4.74 -8.46
N ARG A 101 -11.61 5.15 -7.24
CA ARG A 101 -11.53 6.57 -6.86
C ARG A 101 -10.32 7.27 -7.44
N HIS A 102 -9.15 6.62 -7.38
CA HIS A 102 -7.88 7.22 -7.81
C HIS A 102 -7.54 6.92 -9.27
N GLY A 103 -8.19 5.92 -9.87
CA GLY A 103 -7.99 5.51 -11.26
C GLY A 103 -6.64 4.84 -11.56
N THR A 104 -5.69 4.83 -10.62
CA THR A 104 -4.31 4.34 -10.79
C THR A 104 -3.79 3.72 -9.49
N SER A 105 -2.69 2.95 -9.60
CA SER A 105 -1.86 2.48 -8.48
C SER A 105 -0.50 3.18 -8.49
N CYS A 106 0.21 3.16 -7.35
CA CYS A 106 1.57 3.67 -7.28
C CYS A 106 2.56 2.79 -8.06
N LEU A 107 3.50 3.44 -8.74
CA LEU A 107 4.62 2.82 -9.44
C LEU A 107 5.94 3.22 -8.77
N ILE A 108 6.91 2.33 -8.85
CA ILE A 108 8.32 2.63 -8.58
C ILE A 108 8.85 3.42 -9.78
N GLN A 109 9.36 4.62 -9.53
CA GLN A 109 9.94 5.54 -10.51
C GLN A 109 11.42 5.81 -10.24
N GLN A 110 11.87 5.65 -8.99
CA GLN A 110 13.27 5.87 -8.62
C GLN A 110 14.21 4.87 -9.34
N PRO A 111 15.19 5.35 -10.14
CA PRO A 111 16.05 4.48 -10.94
C PRO A 111 16.87 3.48 -10.12
N ASP A 112 17.35 3.89 -8.94
CA ASP A 112 18.13 3.03 -8.05
C ASP A 112 17.29 1.88 -7.46
N LEU A 113 16.01 2.12 -7.17
CA LEU A 113 15.09 1.07 -6.71
C LEU A 113 14.74 0.10 -7.84
N LEU A 114 14.57 0.61 -9.07
CA LEU A 114 14.36 -0.23 -10.25
C LEU A 114 15.60 -1.08 -10.57
N ALA A 115 16.80 -0.50 -10.47
CA ALA A 115 18.06 -1.22 -10.63
C ALA A 115 18.20 -2.33 -9.58
N GLY A 116 17.92 -2.03 -8.31
CA GLY A 116 17.96 -3.04 -7.24
C GLY A 116 17.00 -4.22 -7.47
N ARG A 117 15.82 -3.97 -8.05
CA ARG A 117 14.90 -5.06 -8.44
C ARG A 117 15.41 -5.85 -9.65
N HIS A 118 15.96 -5.17 -10.64
CA HIS A 118 16.57 -5.81 -11.80
C HIS A 118 17.71 -6.75 -11.39
N ASP A 119 18.61 -6.30 -10.51
CA ASP A 119 19.74 -7.09 -10.02
C ASP A 119 19.30 -8.30 -9.19
N ALA A 120 18.13 -8.21 -8.55
CA ALA A 120 17.48 -9.31 -7.85
C ALA A 120 16.68 -10.25 -8.78
N GLY A 121 16.67 -10.03 -10.09
CA GLY A 121 15.88 -10.80 -11.06
C GLY A 121 14.37 -10.62 -10.94
N LEU A 122 13.92 -9.54 -10.29
CA LEU A 122 12.51 -9.22 -10.06
C LEU A 122 11.95 -8.31 -11.16
N PRO A 123 10.63 -8.37 -11.44
CA PRO A 123 10.01 -7.43 -12.38
C PRO A 123 10.14 -5.99 -11.85
N PRO A 124 10.24 -4.98 -12.75
CA PRO A 124 10.40 -3.57 -12.35
C PRO A 124 9.32 -3.06 -11.39
N GLN A 125 8.10 -3.59 -11.50
CA GLN A 125 6.98 -3.30 -10.61
C GLN A 125 6.51 -4.59 -9.93
N PRO A 126 6.22 -4.57 -8.61
CA PRO A 126 5.55 -5.69 -7.96
C PRO A 126 4.12 -5.87 -8.52
N PRO A 127 3.60 -7.11 -8.60
CA PRO A 127 2.22 -7.35 -8.98
C PRO A 127 1.25 -6.67 -8.02
N VAL A 128 0.24 -5.98 -8.57
CA VAL A 128 -0.84 -5.36 -7.80
C VAL A 128 -2.03 -6.30 -7.73
N VAL A 129 -2.32 -6.75 -6.52
CA VAL A 129 -3.47 -7.56 -6.14
C VAL A 129 -4.62 -6.66 -5.73
N VAL A 130 -5.67 -6.65 -6.53
CA VAL A 130 -6.89 -5.91 -6.24
C VAL A 130 -7.83 -6.80 -5.44
N ALA A 131 -8.13 -6.42 -4.21
CA ALA A 131 -9.15 -7.06 -3.39
C ALA A 131 -10.53 -6.50 -3.73
N SER A 132 -11.41 -7.34 -4.28
CA SER A 132 -12.76 -6.94 -4.69
C SER A 132 -13.77 -8.01 -4.30
N ARG A 133 -14.88 -7.61 -3.66
CA ARG A 133 -15.99 -8.55 -3.36
C ARG A 133 -16.84 -8.89 -4.58
N SER A 134 -17.00 -7.92 -5.48
CA SER A 134 -17.80 -8.10 -6.71
C SER A 134 -16.99 -8.62 -7.89
N GLY A 135 -15.66 -8.59 -7.80
CA GLY A 135 -14.75 -8.96 -8.90
C GLY A 135 -14.77 -7.98 -10.08
N TRP A 136 -15.64 -6.97 -10.07
CA TRP A 136 -15.78 -6.02 -11.16
C TRP A 136 -14.89 -4.80 -10.94
N LEU A 137 -14.21 -4.34 -12.00
CA LEU A 137 -13.56 -3.03 -12.11
C LEU A 137 -13.86 -2.46 -13.51
N PRO A 138 -14.13 -1.14 -13.66
CA PRO A 138 -14.35 -0.54 -14.96
C PRO A 138 -13.09 -0.68 -15.85
N PRO A 139 -13.17 -1.31 -17.04
CA PRO A 139 -12.00 -1.55 -17.89
C PRO A 139 -11.42 -0.27 -18.51
N THR A 140 -12.15 0.84 -18.44
CA THR A 140 -11.73 2.16 -18.89
C THR A 140 -10.79 2.88 -17.91
N LEU A 141 -10.54 2.30 -16.72
CA LEU A 141 -9.66 2.92 -15.73
C LEU A 141 -8.20 2.98 -16.24
N PRO A 142 -7.49 4.11 -16.03
CA PRO A 142 -6.06 4.25 -16.37
C PRO A 142 -5.17 3.15 -15.76
N PHE A 143 -5.58 2.55 -14.64
CA PHE A 143 -4.95 1.39 -14.01
C PHE A 143 -4.64 0.24 -14.98
N PHE A 144 -5.53 -0.01 -15.96
CA PHE A 144 -5.32 -1.08 -16.94
C PHE A 144 -4.23 -0.77 -17.96
N HIS A 145 -3.83 0.50 -18.10
CA HIS A 145 -2.75 0.96 -18.97
C HIS A 145 -1.39 1.07 -18.25
N GLN A 146 -1.35 0.89 -16.93
CA GLN A 146 -0.09 0.96 -16.18
C GLN A 146 0.82 -0.24 -16.48
N PRO A 147 2.15 -0.06 -16.53
CA PRO A 147 3.12 -1.10 -16.83
C PRO A 147 3.39 -2.00 -15.61
N LEU A 148 2.34 -2.64 -15.10
CA LEU A 148 2.40 -3.55 -13.95
C LEU A 148 1.56 -4.81 -14.20
N SER A 149 1.89 -5.89 -13.48
CA SER A 149 1.08 -7.10 -13.47
C SER A 149 -0.10 -6.91 -12.51
N ARG A 150 -1.30 -7.29 -12.93
CA ARG A 150 -2.54 -7.10 -12.16
C ARG A 150 -3.11 -8.44 -11.78
N TRP A 151 -3.40 -8.62 -10.50
CA TRP A 151 -4.04 -9.81 -9.95
C TRP A 151 -5.36 -9.40 -9.30
N LEU A 152 -6.31 -10.32 -9.22
CA LEU A 152 -7.60 -10.12 -8.57
C LEU A 152 -7.77 -11.12 -7.44
N LEU A 153 -8.15 -10.66 -6.25
CA LEU A 153 -8.59 -11.47 -5.13
C LEU A 153 -10.08 -11.24 -4.91
N CYS A 154 -10.89 -12.27 -5.16
CA CYS A 154 -12.35 -12.16 -5.13
C CYS A 154 -13.01 -13.45 -4.60
N PRO A 155 -14.01 -13.38 -3.70
CA PRO A 155 -14.65 -14.56 -3.12
C PRO A 155 -15.53 -15.30 -4.14
N THR A 156 -16.19 -14.55 -5.01
CA THR A 156 -17.08 -15.05 -6.05
C THR A 156 -16.35 -15.08 -7.40
N GLN A 157 -16.74 -15.99 -8.29
CA GLN A 157 -16.26 -15.93 -9.67
C GLN A 157 -16.71 -14.59 -10.29
N PRO A 158 -15.82 -13.82 -10.93
CA PRO A 158 -16.19 -12.52 -11.49
C PRO A 158 -17.35 -12.69 -12.48
N THR A 159 -18.46 -11.97 -12.23
CA THR A 159 -19.73 -12.13 -12.96
C THR A 159 -19.72 -11.52 -14.36
N CYS A 160 -18.74 -10.66 -14.66
CA CYS A 160 -18.58 -10.06 -15.98
C CYS A 160 -17.18 -10.32 -16.53
N GLY A 161 -17.06 -11.40 -17.29
CA GLY A 161 -15.97 -11.70 -18.22
C GLY A 161 -14.59 -12.00 -17.60
N PRO A 162 -13.78 -12.84 -18.26
CA PRO A 162 -12.40 -13.04 -17.85
C PRO A 162 -11.63 -11.73 -18.02
N GLY A 163 -11.02 -11.25 -16.93
CA GLY A 163 -9.62 -10.86 -16.96
C GLY A 163 -9.14 -9.94 -18.08
N ARG A 164 -9.91 -8.94 -18.53
CA ARG A 164 -9.34 -7.88 -19.38
C ARG A 164 -8.35 -7.08 -18.54
N GLY A 165 -7.10 -7.52 -18.56
CA GLY A 165 -5.97 -6.91 -17.87
C GLY A 165 -5.54 -7.58 -16.56
N PHE A 166 -6.28 -8.57 -16.02
CA PHE A 166 -5.82 -9.37 -14.87
C PHE A 166 -5.13 -10.64 -15.34
N VAL A 167 -3.86 -10.81 -14.98
CA VAL A 167 -3.03 -11.97 -15.35
C VAL A 167 -3.35 -13.18 -14.46
N ARG A 168 -3.85 -12.93 -13.24
CA ARG A 168 -4.18 -13.98 -12.26
C ARG A 168 -5.41 -13.60 -11.45
N VAL A 169 -6.29 -14.57 -11.22
CA VAL A 169 -7.47 -14.42 -10.35
C VAL A 169 -7.40 -15.49 -9.27
N LEU A 170 -7.44 -15.08 -8.01
CA LEU A 170 -7.43 -15.94 -6.85
C LEU A 170 -8.78 -15.85 -6.14
N ARG A 171 -9.28 -17.01 -5.70
CA ARG A 171 -10.52 -17.08 -4.94
C ARG A 171 -10.26 -16.77 -3.48
N GLY A 172 -11.02 -15.83 -2.91
CA GLY A 172 -10.97 -15.48 -1.50
C GLY A 172 -11.23 -14.00 -1.23
N GLU A 173 -11.38 -13.66 0.04
CA GLU A 173 -11.39 -12.26 0.51
C GLU A 173 -10.00 -11.87 1.03
N ALA A 174 -9.80 -10.60 1.36
CA ALA A 174 -8.60 -10.15 2.06
C ALA A 174 -8.67 -10.51 3.56
N ASP A 175 -8.78 -11.80 3.85
CA ASP A 175 -8.78 -12.41 5.17
C ASP A 175 -7.58 -13.38 5.31
N GLN A 176 -7.48 -14.07 6.45
CA GLN A 176 -6.41 -15.03 6.69
C GLN A 176 -6.29 -16.07 5.55
N ALA A 177 -7.40 -16.59 5.04
CA ALA A 177 -7.39 -17.61 4.00
C ALA A 177 -6.92 -17.05 2.65
N GLY A 178 -7.38 -15.85 2.26
CA GLY A 178 -6.92 -15.18 1.05
C GLY A 178 -5.45 -14.82 1.10
N LEU A 179 -4.95 -14.35 2.26
CA LEU A 179 -3.52 -14.14 2.46
C LEU A 179 -2.73 -15.45 2.38
N VAL A 180 -3.31 -16.58 2.78
CA VAL A 180 -2.73 -17.92 2.56
C VAL A 180 -2.60 -18.27 1.09
N SER A 181 -3.66 -18.06 0.32
CA SER A 181 -3.65 -18.27 -1.12
C SER A 181 -2.63 -17.38 -1.83
N LEU A 182 -2.49 -16.13 -1.40
CA LEU A 182 -1.49 -15.20 -1.95
C LEU A 182 -0.05 -15.64 -1.64
N GLY A 183 0.21 -16.08 -0.42
CA GLY A 183 1.51 -16.63 -0.04
C GLY A 183 1.87 -17.90 -0.83
N ALA A 184 0.91 -18.81 -1.01
CA ALA A 184 1.10 -20.01 -1.85
C ALA A 184 1.37 -19.65 -3.32
N ALA A 185 0.87 -18.50 -3.79
CA ALA A 185 1.16 -17.97 -5.12
C ALA A 185 2.50 -17.21 -5.23
N GLY A 186 3.30 -17.16 -4.16
CA GLY A 186 4.64 -16.55 -4.14
C GLY A 186 4.72 -15.16 -3.50
N LEU A 187 3.61 -14.62 -2.98
CA LEU A 187 3.59 -13.27 -2.39
C LEU A 187 3.77 -13.35 -0.86
N GLN A 188 5.01 -13.32 -0.38
CA GLN A 188 5.33 -13.47 1.05
C GLN A 188 5.37 -12.14 1.80
N ARG A 189 5.84 -11.09 1.14
CA ARG A 189 5.82 -9.71 1.63
C ARG A 189 4.86 -8.87 0.81
N LEU A 190 3.80 -8.41 1.47
CA LEU A 190 2.77 -7.58 0.85
C LEU A 190 2.80 -6.17 1.45
N VAL A 191 2.70 -5.17 0.59
CA VAL A 191 2.41 -3.79 0.99
C VAL A 191 0.94 -3.50 0.74
N VAL A 192 0.21 -3.08 1.76
CA VAL A 192 -1.18 -2.64 1.61
C VAL A 192 -1.17 -1.15 1.28
N LEU A 193 -1.43 -0.80 0.01
CA LEU A 193 -1.42 0.59 -0.47
C LEU A 193 -2.70 1.37 -0.17
N GLY A 194 -3.73 0.70 0.33
CA GLY A 194 -4.86 1.40 0.93
C GLY A 194 -6.23 0.84 0.60
N GLY A 195 -7.20 1.69 0.88
CA GLY A 195 -8.58 1.35 1.17
C GLY A 195 -8.75 1.32 2.69
N ALA A 196 -9.22 2.43 3.28
CA ALA A 196 -9.37 2.54 4.73
C ALA A 196 -10.13 1.34 5.33
N ARG A 197 -11.17 0.87 4.62
CA ARG A 197 -11.93 -0.32 5.00
C ARG A 197 -11.12 -1.62 4.94
N LEU A 198 -10.26 -1.77 3.92
CA LEU A 198 -9.38 -2.94 3.77
C LEU A 198 -8.30 -2.95 4.85
N ALA A 199 -7.61 -1.83 5.05
CA ALA A 199 -6.61 -1.71 6.09
C ALA A 199 -7.23 -1.94 7.49
N ALA A 200 -8.40 -1.35 7.76
CA ALA A 200 -9.12 -1.55 9.00
C ALA A 200 -9.54 -3.01 9.22
N SER A 201 -10.02 -3.71 8.19
CA SER A 201 -10.39 -5.13 8.34
C SER A 201 -9.18 -6.03 8.61
N LEU A 202 -8.05 -5.77 7.96
CA LEU A 202 -6.82 -6.51 8.19
C LEU A 202 -6.24 -6.23 9.58
N LEU A 203 -6.29 -4.98 10.05
CA LEU A 203 -5.87 -4.61 11.40
C LEU A 203 -6.77 -5.24 12.46
N ALA A 204 -8.09 -5.20 12.28
CA ALA A 204 -9.05 -5.81 13.21
C ALA A 204 -8.89 -7.33 13.31
N ALA A 205 -8.45 -7.97 12.23
CA ALA A 205 -8.14 -9.40 12.17
C ALA A 205 -6.71 -9.75 12.62
N ASP A 206 -5.93 -8.78 13.10
CA ASP A 206 -4.53 -8.95 13.53
C ASP A 206 -3.59 -9.51 12.43
N LEU A 207 -3.85 -9.11 11.18
CA LEU A 207 -3.14 -9.60 9.97
C LEU A 207 -2.04 -8.65 9.48
N ILE A 208 -1.81 -7.52 10.14
CA ILE A 208 -0.80 -6.53 9.78
C ILE A 208 0.38 -6.63 10.76
N ASP A 209 1.59 -6.84 10.24
CA ASP A 209 2.80 -6.96 11.05
C ASP A 209 3.44 -5.61 11.37
N ALA A 210 3.33 -4.67 10.43
CA ALA A 210 3.90 -3.34 10.57
C ALA A 210 3.01 -2.28 9.91
N ILE A 211 3.01 -1.09 10.50
CA ILE A 211 2.34 0.08 9.94
C ILE A 211 3.39 1.14 9.64
N GLN A 212 3.38 1.61 8.40
CA GLN A 212 4.09 2.82 8.00
C GLN A 212 3.10 3.99 8.07
N LEU A 213 3.42 4.95 8.95
CA LEU A 213 2.58 6.11 9.19
C LEU A 213 3.37 7.39 8.87
N THR A 214 2.82 8.19 7.95
CA THR A 214 3.30 9.54 7.66
C THR A 214 2.44 10.56 8.38
N ILE A 215 3.07 11.32 9.28
CA ILE A 215 2.43 12.42 10.01
C ILE A 215 2.90 13.74 9.38
N CYS A 216 1.95 14.44 8.76
CA CYS A 216 2.17 15.78 8.23
C CYS A 216 1.86 16.80 9.35
N PRO A 217 2.85 17.53 9.88
CA PRO A 217 2.58 18.62 10.81
C PRO A 217 1.75 19.71 10.09
N ARG A 218 0.77 20.28 10.80
CA ARG A 218 0.03 21.46 10.33
C ARG A 218 0.79 22.74 10.62
#